data_AF-A0A7X2T2F9-F1
#
_entry.id   AF-A0A7X2T2F9-F1
#
_cell.length_a   1.000
_cell.length_b   1.000
_cell.length_c   1.000
_cell.angle_alpha   90.00
_cell.angle_beta   90.00
_cell.angle_gamma   90.00
#
_symmetry.space_group_name_H-M   'P 1'
#
loop_
_entity.id
_entity.type
_entity.pdbx_description
1 polymer ?
#
loop_
_entity_poly.entity_id
_entity_poly.type
_entity_poly.pdbx_seq_one_letter_code
_entity_poly.pdbx_strand_id
1 'polypeptide(L)'
;MDIDEVGEVIFNNLNDDKDNQSNSSENDFPLMQRLIDAYDYQLLTYQAFGQLASVAGYLYWYVSTIYGMQVINNKYSANREELVDPDPDIPALAGAEILLIAQSVLLQVSRSQYFNFYLNYNRNNLNTAKSATYEIYLGDFIELIAYTLSYLGTKQIYEINHSNDNPFVE
;
A
#
# COMPACT_ATOMS: atom_id res chain seq x y z
N MET A 1 13.53 -2.74 -17.98
CA MET A 1 12.48 -1.93 -18.61
C MET A 1 11.70 -1.34 -17.47
N ASP A 2 11.93 -0.06 -17.22
CA ASP A 2 11.37 0.63 -16.06
C ASP A 2 9.86 0.84 -16.21
N ILE A 3 9.15 0.95 -15.09
CA ILE A 3 7.68 1.11 -15.04
C ILE A 3 7.24 2.36 -15.81
N ASP A 4 8.04 3.42 -15.72
CA ASP A 4 7.84 4.66 -16.47
C ASP A 4 8.08 4.45 -17.96
N GLU A 5 9.01 3.59 -18.35
CA GLU A 5 9.38 3.34 -19.75
C GLU A 5 8.27 2.57 -20.49
N VAL A 6 7.62 1.60 -19.85
CA VAL A 6 6.47 0.87 -20.44
C VAL A 6 5.22 1.76 -20.46
N GLY A 7 4.99 2.53 -19.39
CA GLY A 7 3.88 3.50 -19.33
C GLY A 7 4.01 4.61 -20.38
N GLU A 8 5.23 5.12 -20.58
CA GLU A 8 5.55 6.17 -21.55
C GLU A 8 5.51 5.64 -22.99
N VAL A 9 5.94 4.40 -23.25
CA VAL A 9 5.78 3.74 -24.55
C VAL A 9 4.31 3.55 -24.91
N ILE A 10 3.46 3.16 -23.94
CA ILE A 10 2.00 3.06 -24.16
C ILE A 10 1.42 4.46 -24.40
N PHE A 11 1.85 5.48 -23.66
CA PHE A 11 1.34 6.85 -23.79
C PHE A 11 1.75 7.53 -25.12
N ASN A 12 2.99 7.32 -25.57
CA ASN A 12 3.51 7.87 -26.82
C ASN A 12 2.86 7.20 -28.05
N ASN A 13 2.67 5.89 -28.03
CA ASN A 13 1.94 5.19 -29.11
C ASN A 13 0.47 5.63 -29.20
N LEU A 14 -0.16 6.05 -28.09
CA LEU A 14 -1.53 6.56 -28.08
C LEU A 14 -1.67 7.99 -28.64
N ASN A 15 -0.61 8.78 -28.66
CA ASN A 15 -0.61 10.12 -29.26
C ASN A 15 -0.33 10.06 -30.78
N ASP A 16 0.50 9.13 -31.25
CA ASP A 16 0.74 8.92 -32.68
C ASP A 16 -0.51 8.40 -33.43
N ASP A 17 -1.37 7.65 -32.75
CA ASP A 17 -2.65 7.15 -33.29
C ASP A 17 -3.68 8.27 -33.60
N LYS A 18 -3.46 9.50 -33.11
CA LYS A 18 -4.33 10.64 -33.46
C LYS A 18 -3.97 11.31 -34.77
N ASP A 19 -2.71 11.19 -35.23
CA ASP A 19 -2.21 11.94 -36.38
C ASP A 19 -1.93 11.07 -37.62
N ASN A 20 -1.87 9.73 -37.51
CA ASN A 20 -1.59 8.85 -38.65
C ASN A 20 -2.63 7.75 -38.85
N GLN A 21 -3.70 8.09 -39.57
CA GLN A 21 -4.55 7.12 -40.25
C GLN A 21 -3.81 6.54 -41.48
N SER A 22 -2.84 5.63 -41.28
CA SER A 22 -2.39 4.77 -42.37
C SER A 22 -1.77 3.44 -41.91
N ASN A 23 -2.53 2.35 -42.15
CA ASN A 23 -2.07 1.02 -42.54
C ASN A 23 -1.08 0.23 -41.66
N SER A 24 -1.38 0.01 -40.37
CA SER A 24 -0.71 -1.04 -39.56
C SER A 24 -1.70 -1.97 -38.81
N SER A 25 -2.93 -2.12 -39.30
CA SER A 25 -4.08 -2.51 -38.47
C SER A 25 -4.34 -4.01 -38.23
N GLU A 26 -3.37 -4.92 -38.22
CA GLU A 26 -3.73 -6.34 -37.94
C GLU A 26 -2.69 -7.20 -37.20
N ASN A 27 -1.39 -6.89 -37.25
CA ASN A 27 -0.35 -7.73 -36.64
C ASN A 27 0.09 -7.30 -35.24
N ASP A 28 -0.25 -6.08 -34.79
CA ASP A 28 0.22 -5.53 -33.50
C ASP A 28 -0.75 -5.77 -32.34
N PHE A 29 -2.01 -6.12 -32.64
CA PHE A 29 -3.04 -6.45 -31.64
C PHE A 29 -2.64 -7.60 -30.70
N PRO A 30 -2.11 -8.75 -31.17
CA PRO A 30 -1.71 -9.83 -30.29
C PRO A 30 -0.45 -9.52 -29.47
N LEU A 31 0.41 -8.60 -29.91
CA LEU A 31 1.57 -8.14 -29.13
C LEU A 31 1.13 -7.18 -28.01
N MET A 32 0.26 -6.22 -28.34
CA MET A 32 -0.28 -5.26 -27.38
C MET A 32 -1.08 -5.94 -26.28
N GLN A 33 -1.88 -6.96 -26.61
CA GLN A 33 -2.61 -7.75 -25.62
C GLN A 33 -1.65 -8.52 -24.68
N ARG A 34 -0.58 -9.12 -25.21
CA ARG A 34 0.43 -9.81 -24.39
C ARG A 34 1.15 -8.87 -23.43
N LEU A 35 1.38 -7.61 -23.83
CA LEU A 35 1.98 -6.60 -22.97
C LEU A 35 1.04 -6.19 -21.83
N ILE A 36 -0.26 -6.04 -22.11
CA ILE A 36 -1.29 -5.77 -21.10
C ILE A 36 -1.39 -6.94 -20.12
N ASP A 37 -1.47 -8.17 -20.60
CA ASP A 37 -1.56 -9.36 -19.75
C ASP A 37 -0.31 -9.52 -18.85
N ALA A 38 0.88 -9.23 -19.39
CA ALA A 38 2.13 -9.26 -18.62
C ALA A 38 2.17 -8.15 -17.55
N TYR A 39 1.65 -6.96 -17.87
CA TYR A 39 1.52 -5.86 -16.93
C TYR A 39 0.54 -6.19 -15.80
N ASP A 40 -0.62 -6.75 -16.13
CA ASP A 40 -1.63 -7.15 -15.15
C ASP A 40 -1.10 -8.26 -14.22
N TYR A 41 -0.27 -9.18 -14.74
CA TYR A 41 0.42 -10.19 -13.92
C TYR A 41 1.41 -9.57 -12.92
N GLN A 42 2.19 -8.58 -13.34
CA GLN A 42 3.09 -7.85 -12.44
C GLN A 42 2.29 -7.10 -11.38
N LEU A 43 1.19 -6.47 -11.78
CA LEU A 43 0.31 -5.73 -10.89
C LEU A 43 -0.30 -6.62 -9.81
N LEU A 44 -0.71 -7.84 -10.17
CA LEU A 44 -1.17 -8.86 -9.22
C LEU A 44 -0.08 -9.26 -8.22
N THR A 45 1.17 -9.33 -8.66
CA THR A 45 2.31 -9.64 -7.78
C THR A 45 2.54 -8.52 -6.75
N TYR A 46 2.49 -7.26 -7.17
CA TYR A 46 2.59 -6.12 -6.26
C TYR A 46 1.40 -6.04 -5.30
N GLN A 47 0.20 -6.36 -5.76
CA GLN A 47 -0.98 -6.46 -4.91
C GLN A 47 -0.79 -7.51 -3.80
N ALA A 48 -0.32 -8.70 -4.18
CA ALA A 48 -0.05 -9.78 -3.23
C ALA A 48 1.02 -9.37 -2.20
N PHE A 49 2.09 -8.72 -2.65
CA PHE A 49 3.13 -8.20 -1.75
C PHE A 49 2.57 -7.16 -0.77
N GLY A 50 1.81 -6.18 -1.27
CA GLY A 50 1.15 -5.17 -0.44
C GLY A 50 0.24 -5.80 0.61
N GLN A 51 -0.59 -6.77 0.22
CA GLN A 51 -1.47 -7.48 1.15
C GLN A 51 -0.70 -8.27 2.22
N LEU A 52 0.38 -8.97 1.85
CA LEU A 52 1.23 -9.69 2.80
C LEU A 52 1.92 -8.74 3.78
N ALA A 53 2.41 -7.60 3.29
CA ALA A 53 2.99 -6.55 4.14
C ALA A 53 1.93 -6.00 5.12
N SER A 54 0.69 -5.76 4.66
CA SER A 54 -0.40 -5.34 5.55
C SER A 54 -0.67 -6.36 6.66
N VAL A 55 -0.71 -7.65 6.33
CA VAL A 55 -0.85 -8.73 7.33
C VAL A 55 0.29 -8.67 8.36
N ALA A 56 1.53 -8.50 7.92
CA ALA A 56 2.67 -8.35 8.82
C ALA A 56 2.52 -7.12 9.73
N GLY A 57 2.10 -5.98 9.18
CA GLY A 57 1.83 -4.76 9.95
C GLY A 57 0.76 -4.96 11.02
N TYR A 58 -0.33 -5.64 10.70
CA TYR A 58 -1.37 -5.98 11.69
C TYR A 58 -0.87 -6.94 12.78
N LEU A 59 0.02 -7.88 12.46
CA LEU A 59 0.63 -8.75 13.46
C LEU A 59 1.47 -7.94 14.47
N TYR A 60 2.21 -6.93 14.01
CA TYR A 60 2.94 -6.03 14.91
C TYR A 60 2.01 -5.25 15.85
N TRP A 61 0.89 -4.73 15.35
CA TRP A 61 -0.14 -4.08 16.18
C TRP A 61 -0.75 -5.04 17.21
N TYR A 62 -0.97 -6.29 16.84
CA TYR A 62 -1.43 -7.33 17.76
C TYR A 62 -0.40 -7.59 18.89
N VAL A 63 0.88 -7.71 18.55
CA VAL A 63 1.96 -7.85 19.55
C VAL A 63 2.02 -6.65 20.48
N SER A 64 1.93 -5.42 19.94
CA SER A 64 1.85 -4.20 20.74
C SER A 64 0.69 -4.24 21.74
N THR A 65 -0.47 -4.71 21.31
CA THR A 65 -1.65 -4.84 22.19
C THR A 65 -1.40 -5.84 23.32
N ILE A 66 -0.74 -6.97 23.04
CA ILE A 66 -0.34 -7.94 24.08
C ILE A 66 0.63 -7.31 25.07
N TYR A 67 1.65 -6.60 24.59
CA TYR A 67 2.61 -5.90 25.46
C TYR A 67 1.92 -4.84 26.32
N GLY A 68 1.00 -4.06 25.75
CA GLY A 68 0.20 -3.08 26.49
C GLY A 68 -0.63 -3.73 27.60
N MET A 69 -1.28 -4.87 27.33
CA MET A 69 -2.01 -5.63 28.35
C MET A 69 -1.08 -6.13 29.46
N GLN A 70 0.14 -6.58 29.13
CA GLN A 70 1.12 -7.03 30.11
C GLN A 70 1.57 -5.88 31.03
N VAL A 71 1.89 -4.71 30.46
CA VAL A 71 2.25 -3.50 31.22
C VAL A 71 1.13 -3.12 32.19
N ILE A 72 -0.13 -3.13 31.74
CA ILE A 72 -1.28 -2.84 32.61
C ILE A 72 -1.39 -3.89 33.71
N ASN A 73 -1.35 -5.17 33.38
CA ASN A 73 -1.48 -6.26 34.35
C ASN A 73 -0.37 -6.21 35.42
N ASN A 74 0.86 -5.89 35.03
CA ASN A 74 2.00 -5.75 35.93
C ASN A 74 1.85 -4.55 36.87
N LYS A 75 1.31 -3.42 36.38
CA LYS A 75 1.03 -2.22 37.22
C LYS A 75 0.05 -2.48 38.36
N TYR A 76 -0.94 -3.35 38.14
CA TYR A 76 -2.03 -3.66 39.09
C TYR A 76 -1.83 -4.97 39.88
N SER A 77 -0.78 -5.76 39.59
CA SER A 77 -0.48 -6.99 40.34
C SER A 77 0.21 -6.69 41.66
N ALA A 78 -0.21 -7.38 42.73
CA ALA A 78 0.27 -7.15 44.10
C ALA A 78 1.74 -7.58 44.35
N ASN A 79 2.32 -8.40 43.47
CA ASN A 79 3.71 -8.86 43.52
C ASN A 79 4.53 -8.16 42.43
N ARG A 80 5.00 -6.93 42.70
CA ARG A 80 5.85 -6.13 41.80
C ARG A 80 7.32 -6.55 41.82
N GLU A 81 7.60 -7.84 41.67
CA GLU A 81 8.99 -8.30 41.63
C GLU A 81 9.50 -8.35 40.17
N GLU A 82 10.33 -7.36 39.83
CA GLU A 82 11.42 -7.39 38.82
C GLU A 82 11.14 -7.92 37.40
N LEU A 83 9.90 -7.92 36.92
CA LEU A 83 9.64 -8.16 35.50
C LEU A 83 9.93 -6.89 34.69
N VAL A 84 10.89 -6.98 33.76
CA VAL A 84 11.11 -5.95 32.74
C VAL A 84 9.84 -5.87 31.89
N ASP A 85 9.13 -4.74 32.00
CA ASP A 85 7.94 -4.48 31.20
C ASP A 85 8.34 -4.41 29.72
N PRO A 86 7.66 -5.16 28.82
CA PRO A 86 7.91 -5.02 27.39
C PRO A 86 7.37 -3.67 26.92
N ASP A 87 8.07 -3.03 25.99
CA ASP A 87 7.63 -1.78 25.41
C ASP A 87 6.63 -2.03 24.26
N PRO A 88 5.35 -1.63 24.40
CA PRO A 88 4.34 -1.75 23.34
C PRO A 88 4.55 -0.76 22.20
N ASP A 89 5.33 0.30 22.37
CA ASP A 89 5.45 1.38 21.39
C ASP A 89 6.33 0.97 20.20
N ILE A 90 7.41 0.23 20.43
CA ILE A 90 8.26 -0.35 19.37
C ILE A 90 7.44 -1.13 18.32
N PRO A 91 6.68 -2.18 18.68
CA PRO A 91 5.88 -2.91 17.70
C PRO A 91 4.73 -2.08 17.14
N ALA A 92 4.17 -1.11 17.88
CA ALA A 92 3.15 -0.22 17.33
C ALA A 92 3.68 0.64 16.18
N LEU A 93 4.86 1.25 16.38
CA LEU A 93 5.52 2.08 15.39
C LEU A 93 5.93 1.27 14.16
N ALA A 94 6.59 0.13 14.36
CA ALA A 94 6.98 -0.76 13.26
C ALA A 94 5.76 -1.23 12.45
N GLY A 95 4.67 -1.59 13.13
CA GLY A 95 3.42 -1.97 12.48
C GLY A 95 2.81 -0.83 11.67
N ALA A 96 2.80 0.40 12.21
CA ALA A 96 2.27 1.57 11.51
C ALA A 96 3.10 1.96 10.27
N GLU A 97 4.43 1.86 10.34
CA GLU A 97 5.32 2.06 9.19
C GLU A 97 5.06 1.05 8.07
N ILE A 98 4.97 -0.24 8.42
CA ILE A 98 4.71 -1.31 7.46
C ILE A 98 3.35 -1.11 6.79
N LEU A 99 2.30 -0.79 7.55
CA LEU A 99 0.96 -0.53 7.01
C LEU A 99 0.94 0.66 6.05
N LEU A 100 1.65 1.75 6.39
CA LEU A 100 1.75 2.92 5.52
C LEU A 100 2.44 2.59 4.19
N ILE A 101 3.54 1.83 4.24
CA ILE A 101 4.27 1.39 3.03
C ILE A 101 3.40 0.46 2.21
N ALA A 102 2.79 -0.55 2.84
CA ALA A 102 1.92 -1.52 2.18
C ALA A 102 0.77 -0.84 1.46
N GLN A 103 0.09 0.09 2.13
CA GLN A 103 -1.02 0.83 1.54
C GLN A 103 -0.59 1.77 0.42
N SER A 104 0.61 2.34 0.51
CA SER A 104 1.17 3.14 -0.58
C SER A 104 1.35 2.30 -1.84
N VAL A 105 1.79 1.04 -1.71
CA VAL A 105 1.89 0.09 -2.83
C VAL A 105 0.50 -0.26 -3.38
N LEU A 106 -0.46 -0.59 -2.50
CA LEU A 106 -1.82 -0.96 -2.90
C LEU A 106 -2.53 0.18 -3.64
N LEU A 107 -2.38 1.43 -3.18
CA LEU A 107 -2.93 2.59 -3.86
C LEU A 107 -2.38 2.76 -5.29
N GLN A 108 -1.09 2.51 -5.51
CA GLN A 108 -0.55 2.56 -6.88
C GLN A 108 -1.11 1.43 -7.73
N VAL A 109 -1.29 0.24 -7.16
CA VAL A 109 -1.89 -0.90 -7.84
C VAL A 109 -3.33 -0.58 -8.26
N SER A 110 -4.18 -0.14 -7.33
CA SER A 110 -5.58 0.19 -7.65
C SER A 110 -5.70 1.36 -8.61
N ARG A 111 -4.80 2.36 -8.51
CA ARG A 111 -4.68 3.42 -9.51
C ARG A 111 -4.42 2.85 -10.89
N SER A 112 -3.42 2.00 -11.06
CA SER A 112 -3.10 1.37 -12.35
C SER A 112 -4.25 0.53 -12.89
N GLN A 113 -4.90 -0.27 -12.03
CA GLN A 113 -6.09 -1.04 -12.43
C GLN A 113 -7.22 -0.13 -12.92
N TYR A 114 -7.44 1.00 -12.24
CA TYR A 114 -8.45 1.99 -12.64
C TYR A 114 -8.12 2.65 -13.99
N PHE A 115 -6.87 3.02 -14.24
CA PHE A 115 -6.45 3.60 -15.53
C PHE A 115 -6.55 2.59 -16.67
N ASN A 116 -6.06 1.36 -16.50
CA ASN A 116 -6.16 0.29 -17.51
C ASN A 116 -7.63 -0.01 -17.85
N PHE A 117 -8.49 0.02 -16.84
CA PHE A 117 -9.93 -0.13 -17.03
C PHE A 117 -10.52 0.98 -17.93
N TYR A 118 -10.17 2.24 -17.67
CA TYR A 118 -10.64 3.38 -18.48
C TYR A 118 -10.20 3.26 -19.95
N LEU A 119 -8.96 2.84 -20.20
CA LEU A 119 -8.42 2.65 -21.54
C LEU A 119 -9.15 1.53 -22.30
N ASN A 120 -9.46 0.41 -21.64
CA ASN A 120 -10.15 -0.71 -22.26
C ASN A 120 -11.66 -0.46 -22.48
N TYR A 121 -12.30 0.34 -21.62
CA TYR A 121 -13.70 0.74 -21.80
C TYR A 121 -13.92 1.56 -23.07
N ASN A 122 -13.02 2.49 -23.38
CA ASN A 122 -13.11 3.31 -24.59
C ASN A 122 -12.90 2.50 -25.88
N ARG A 123 -12.40 1.26 -25.80
CA ARG A 123 -12.17 0.33 -26.91
C ARG A 123 -13.31 -0.68 -27.13
N ASN A 124 -14.50 -0.47 -26.55
CA ASN A 124 -15.69 -1.33 -26.68
C ASN A 124 -15.55 -2.78 -26.16
N ASN A 125 -14.51 -3.10 -25.38
CA ASN A 125 -14.41 -4.38 -24.67
C ASN A 125 -15.15 -4.27 -23.32
N LEU A 126 -16.49 -4.29 -23.40
CA LEU A 126 -17.42 -3.97 -22.30
C LEU A 126 -17.60 -5.05 -21.22
N ASN A 127 -16.90 -6.19 -21.30
CA ASN A 127 -17.17 -7.35 -20.45
C ASN A 127 -16.57 -7.31 -19.03
N THR A 128 -15.98 -6.19 -18.58
CA THR A 128 -15.21 -6.19 -17.32
C THR A 128 -15.69 -5.12 -16.33
N ALA A 129 -16.42 -5.55 -15.29
CA ALA A 129 -16.41 -5.04 -13.90
C ALA A 129 -16.37 -3.52 -13.63
N LYS A 130 -17.30 -2.74 -14.17
CA LYS A 130 -17.23 -1.25 -14.22
C LYS A 130 -17.53 -0.44 -12.93
N SER A 131 -17.86 -1.05 -11.78
CA SER A 131 -18.06 -0.31 -10.51
C SER A 131 -17.00 -0.60 -9.44
N ALA A 132 -16.42 -1.80 -9.43
CA ALA A 132 -15.49 -2.20 -8.36
C ALA A 132 -14.18 -1.39 -8.37
N THR A 133 -13.62 -1.07 -9.54
CA THR A 133 -12.25 -0.51 -9.62
C THR A 133 -12.13 0.92 -9.09
N TYR A 134 -13.15 1.76 -9.27
CA TYR A 134 -13.15 3.13 -8.72
C TYR A 134 -13.36 3.13 -7.21
N GLU A 135 -14.33 2.33 -6.73
CA GLU A 135 -14.63 2.18 -5.31
C GLU A 135 -13.42 1.62 -4.54
N ILE A 136 -12.70 0.65 -5.11
CA ILE A 136 -11.44 0.12 -4.56
C ILE A 136 -10.38 1.22 -4.48
N TYR A 137 -10.14 1.97 -5.56
CA TYR A 137 -9.15 3.05 -5.55
C TYR A 137 -9.47 4.13 -4.51
N LEU A 138 -10.74 4.53 -4.38
CA LEU A 138 -11.16 5.50 -3.38
C LEU A 138 -10.99 4.95 -1.95
N GLY A 139 -11.32 3.67 -1.74
CA GLY A 139 -11.08 2.96 -0.48
C GLY A 139 -9.61 2.99 -0.10
N ASP A 140 -8.73 2.62 -1.04
CA ASP A 140 -7.29 2.58 -0.80
C ASP A 140 -6.72 3.96 -0.45
N PHE A 141 -7.26 5.03 -1.07
CA PHE A 141 -6.87 6.40 -0.79
C PHE A 141 -7.27 6.82 0.63
N ILE A 142 -8.49 6.48 1.06
CA ILE A 142 -8.96 6.76 2.42
C ILE A 142 -8.15 5.97 3.45
N GLU A 143 -7.85 4.70 3.18
CA GLU A 143 -6.98 3.88 4.02
C GLU A 143 -5.57 4.46 4.14
N LEU A 144 -5.00 4.99 3.07
CA LEU A 144 -3.69 5.64 3.12
C LEU A 144 -3.68 6.84 4.06
N ILE A 145 -4.75 7.65 4.05
CA ILE A 145 -4.91 8.76 5.00
C ILE A 145 -4.98 8.22 6.43
N ALA A 146 -5.77 7.17 6.67
CA ALA A 146 -5.91 6.58 7.99
C ALA A 146 -4.59 6.03 8.55
N TYR A 147 -3.80 5.31 7.73
CA TYR A 147 -2.48 4.83 8.14
C TYR A 147 -1.46 5.94 8.29
N THR A 148 -1.55 7.01 7.50
CA THR A 148 -0.69 8.20 7.69
C THR A 148 -0.93 8.81 9.07
N LEU A 149 -2.19 9.01 9.44
CA LEU A 149 -2.55 9.53 10.77
C LEU A 149 -2.12 8.57 11.89
N SER A 150 -2.28 7.26 11.68
CA SER A 150 -1.88 6.22 12.64
C SER A 150 -0.36 6.22 12.86
N TYR A 151 0.43 6.34 11.79
CA TYR A 151 1.89 6.46 11.87
C TYR A 151 2.31 7.74 12.59
N LEU A 152 1.74 8.90 12.24
CA LEU A 152 2.05 10.15 12.92
C LEU A 152 1.74 10.08 14.42
N GLY A 153 0.58 9.54 14.79
CA GLY A 153 0.18 9.38 16.19
C GLY A 153 1.07 8.41 16.96
N THR A 154 1.32 7.23 16.41
CA THR A 154 2.19 6.21 17.05
C THR A 154 3.63 6.71 17.18
N LYS A 155 4.17 7.36 16.15
CA LYS A 155 5.50 7.98 16.19
C LYS A 155 5.60 9.04 17.28
N GLN A 156 4.60 9.92 17.39
CA GLN A 156 4.61 10.96 18.42
C GLN A 156 4.57 10.36 19.84
N ILE A 157 3.78 9.31 20.06
CA ILE A 157 3.74 8.59 21.35
C ILE A 157 5.10 7.97 21.65
N TYR A 158 5.68 7.25 20.69
CA TYR A 158 6.99 6.64 20.81
C TYR A 158 8.06 7.68 21.17
N GLU A 159 8.10 8.80 20.44
CA GLU A 159 9.04 9.90 20.70
C GLU A 159 8.86 10.49 22.11
N ILE A 160 7.63 10.74 22.56
CA ILE A 160 7.38 11.27 23.91
C ILE A 160 7.87 10.29 24.99
N ASN A 161 7.61 9.00 24.82
CA ASN A 161 7.97 7.99 25.81
C ASN A 161 9.49 7.69 25.84
N HIS A 162 10.18 7.83 24.70
CA HIS A 162 11.61 7.53 24.57
C HIS A 162 12.53 8.76 24.57
N SER A 163 12.00 9.99 24.46
CA SER A 163 12.80 11.23 24.54
C SER A 163 13.08 11.68 25.98
N ASN A 164 12.28 11.24 26.96
CA ASN A 164 12.50 11.52 28.38
C ASN A 164 13.65 10.70 29.00
N ASP A 165 14.27 9.79 28.25
CA ASP A 165 15.45 9.03 28.67
C ASP A 165 16.78 9.71 28.31
N ASN A 166 16.78 11.01 27.97
CA ASN A 166 18.01 11.76 27.69
C ASN A 166 18.54 12.47 28.95
N PRO A 167 19.61 11.99 29.62
CA PRO A 167 20.13 12.54 30.88
C PRO A 167 20.88 13.88 30.74
N PHE A 168 20.66 14.65 29.66
CA PHE A 168 21.44 15.86 29.34
C PHE A 168 20.60 17.12 29.17
N VAL A 169 19.39 17.16 29.74
CA VAL A 169 18.61 18.41 29.81
C VAL A 169 18.28 18.69 31.28
N GLU A 170 19.25 19.30 31.96
CA GLU A 170 19.05 20.21 33.12
C GLU A 170 19.23 21.65 32.64
#